data_AF-A0A1B7TG60-F1
#
_entry.id   AF-A0A1B7TG60-F1
#
_cell.length_a   1.000
_cell.length_b   1.000
_cell.length_c   1.000
_cell.angle_alpha   90.00
_cell.angle_beta   90.00
_cell.angle_gamma   90.00
#
_symmetry.space_group_name_H-M   'P 1'
#
loop_
_entity.id
_entity.type
_entity.pdbx_description
1 polymer ?
#
loop_
_entity_poly.entity_id
_entity_poly.type
_entity_poly.pdbx_seq_one_letter_code
_entity_poly.pdbx_strand_id
1 'polypeptide(L)'
;SITIPNIKYVVDCGRSKERKYDQEKNVQSFEIDWISKASSNQRSGRAGRTGPGHCYKLYSSAIYESAFEDFSKPEILRMPIENVVLLMKSMNIHNIMNFPFPTLPDKESLGKAIKLLKYLGALENEKITPLGKKMSLFPLNPRFSKMLLLS
;
A
#
# COMPACT_ATOMS: atom_id res chain seq x y z
N SER A 1 9.50 11.26 -1.52
CA SER A 1 10.49 11.34 -0.42
C SER A 1 11.54 12.36 -0.81
N ILE A 2 11.70 13.44 -0.06
CA ILE A 2 12.68 14.51 -0.34
C ILE A 2 13.54 14.71 0.89
N THR A 3 14.77 15.15 0.70
CA THR A 3 15.62 15.61 1.79
C THR A 3 15.94 17.07 1.55
N ILE A 4 15.73 17.88 2.58
CA ILE A 4 16.12 19.29 2.58
C ILE A 4 17.47 19.37 3.31
N PRO A 5 18.49 20.01 2.74
CA PRO A 5 19.78 20.17 3.42
C PRO A 5 19.62 21.07 4.65
N ASN A 6 20.55 20.95 5.61
CA ASN A 6 20.66 21.82 6.79
C ASN A 6 19.46 21.81 7.75
N ILE A 7 18.62 20.78 7.73
CA ILE A 7 17.61 20.55 8.77
C ILE A 7 18.31 20.12 10.05
N LYS A 8 18.15 20.90 11.13
CA LYS A 8 18.67 20.60 12.48
C LYS A 8 17.60 20.26 13.51
N TYR A 9 16.34 20.61 13.22
CA TYR A 9 15.24 20.47 14.15
C TYR A 9 14.08 19.77 13.46
N VAL A 10 13.56 18.74 14.12
CA VAL A 10 12.35 18.01 13.70
C VAL A 10 11.35 18.07 14.84
N VAL A 11 10.09 18.35 14.51
CA VAL A 11 8.96 18.19 15.44
C VAL A 11 8.14 17.00 14.96
N ASP A 12 8.13 15.92 15.73
CA ASP A 12 7.46 14.67 15.40
C ASP A 12 6.18 14.51 16.23
N CYS A 13 5.03 14.62 15.58
CA CYS A 13 3.73 14.40 16.21
C CYS A 13 3.43 12.92 16.48
N GLY A 14 4.23 11.99 15.96
CA GLY A 14 4.03 10.55 16.11
C GLY A 14 2.85 10.00 15.30
N ARG A 15 2.13 10.84 14.54
CA ARG A 15 0.97 10.44 13.76
C ARG A 15 1.23 10.57 12.26
N SER A 16 0.52 9.78 11.46
CA SER A 16 0.43 9.93 10.01
C SER A 16 -0.96 9.63 9.52
N LYS A 17 -1.33 10.24 8.40
CA LYS A 17 -2.52 9.87 7.65
C LYS A 17 -2.20 8.64 6.82
N GLU A 18 -2.75 7.51 7.20
CA GLU A 18 -2.55 6.22 6.56
C GLU A 18 -3.80 5.82 5.78
N ARG A 19 -3.61 5.03 4.73
CA ARG A 19 -4.71 4.33 4.05
C ARG A 19 -5.00 3.06 4.82
N LYS A 20 -6.26 2.86 5.20
CA LYS A 20 -6.74 1.59 5.75
C LYS A 20 -7.75 0.98 4.81
N TYR A 21 -7.70 -0.34 4.70
CA TYR A 21 -8.64 -1.12 3.93
C TYR A 21 -9.40 -2.06 4.86
N ASP A 22 -10.71 -1.88 4.92
CA ASP A 22 -11.62 -2.79 5.61
C ASP A 22 -11.98 -3.91 4.62
N GLN A 23 -11.47 -5.12 4.89
CA GLN A 23 -11.66 -6.28 4.02
C GLN A 23 -13.09 -6.84 4.06
N GLU A 24 -13.85 -6.59 5.13
CA GLU A 24 -15.23 -7.04 5.27
C GLU A 24 -16.16 -6.13 4.48
N LYS A 25 -15.97 -4.81 4.62
CA LYS A 25 -16.78 -3.80 3.91
C LYS A 25 -16.30 -3.53 2.49
N ASN A 26 -15.09 -3.97 2.14
CA ASN A 26 -14.38 -3.62 0.91
C ASN A 26 -14.29 -2.09 0.68
N VAL A 27 -14.08 -1.34 1.77
CA VAL A 27 -13.98 0.12 1.76
C VAL A 27 -12.58 0.53 2.15
N GLN A 28 -12.04 1.51 1.42
CA GLN A 28 -10.78 2.16 1.76
C GLN A 28 -11.05 3.52 2.40
N SER A 29 -10.48 3.76 3.57
CA SER A 29 -10.55 5.03 4.30
C SER A 29 -9.16 5.63 4.47
N PHE A 30 -9.13 6.94 4.75
CA PHE A 30 -7.93 7.57 5.28
C PHE A 30 -8.14 7.85 6.77
N GLU A 31 -7.23 7.36 7.58
CA GLU A 31 -7.29 7.49 9.03
C GLU A 31 -5.98 8.09 9.54
N ILE A 32 -6.06 8.85 10.64
CA ILE A 32 -4.87 9.32 11.34
C ILE A 32 -4.53 8.27 12.39
N ASP A 33 -3.36 7.65 12.27
CA ASP A 33 -2.89 6.61 13.19
C ASP A 33 -1.47 6.88 13.69
N TRP A 34 -1.03 6.09 14.66
CA TRP A 34 0.35 6.09 15.12
C TRP A 34 1.30 5.61 14.01
N ILE A 35 2.45 6.25 13.91
CA ILE A 35 3.52 5.78 13.03
C ILE A 35 4.24 4.59 13.66
N SER A 36 5.01 3.86 12.86
CA SER A 36 5.91 2.84 13.40
C SER A 36 7.13 3.46 14.08
N LYS A 37 7.75 2.72 14.99
CA LYS A 37 9.04 3.10 15.60
C LYS A 37 10.10 3.36 14.53
N ALA A 38 10.16 2.51 13.50
CA ALA A 38 11.02 2.71 12.34
C ALA A 38 10.77 4.06 11.63
N SER A 39 9.50 4.46 11.46
CA SER A 39 9.15 5.76 10.85
C SER A 39 9.56 6.93 11.74
N SER A 40 9.32 6.85 13.05
CA SER A 40 9.78 7.88 14.00
C SER A 40 11.31 8.04 13.99
N ASN A 41 12.04 6.92 13.93
CA ASN A 41 13.49 6.93 13.85
C ASN A 41 13.96 7.55 12.52
N GLN A 42 13.29 7.25 11.40
CA GLN A 42 13.59 7.88 10.12
C GLN A 42 13.34 9.40 10.15
N ARG A 43 12.26 9.86 10.81
CA ARG A 43 11.96 11.29 11.00
C ARG A 43 13.06 11.96 11.82
N SER A 44 13.45 11.35 12.94
CA SER A 44 14.52 11.85 13.80
C SER A 44 15.87 11.95 13.06
N GLY A 45 16.17 10.96 12.21
CA GLY A 45 17.36 10.96 11.35
C GLY A 45 17.44 12.12 10.36
N ARG A 46 16.33 12.80 10.06
CA ARG A 46 16.34 14.00 9.19
C ARG A 46 17.07 15.17 9.82
N ALA A 47 17.02 15.32 11.15
CA ALA A 47 17.73 16.36 11.89
C ALA A 47 19.25 16.10 12.00
N GLY A 48 19.68 14.84 11.88
CA GLY A 48 21.05 14.41 12.11
C GLY A 48 21.92 14.29 10.85
N ARG A 49 21.48 14.78 9.69
CA ARG A 49 22.15 14.47 8.40
C ARG A 49 23.48 15.17 8.18
N THR A 50 23.62 16.40 8.66
CA THR A 50 24.79 17.26 8.41
C THR A 50 25.56 17.60 9.68
N GLY A 51 25.11 17.08 10.83
CA GLY A 51 25.68 17.33 12.14
C GLY A 51 24.66 17.01 13.24
N PRO A 52 24.99 17.32 14.50
CA PRO A 52 24.07 17.17 15.62
C PRO A 52 22.77 17.96 15.40
N GLY A 53 21.64 17.33 15.69
CA GLY A 53 20.31 17.92 15.58
C GLY A 53 19.38 17.39 16.67
N HIS A 54 18.22 18.04 16.82
CA HIS A 54 17.22 17.70 17.83
C HIS A 54 15.91 17.26 17.19
N CYS A 55 15.30 16.22 17.76
CA CYS A 55 13.96 15.77 17.42
C CYS A 55 13.05 15.93 18.64
N TYR A 56 12.06 16.81 18.53
CA TYR A 56 11.05 17.04 19.55
C TYR A 56 9.87 16.09 19.30
N LYS A 57 9.73 15.07 20.14
CA LYS A 57 8.63 14.10 20.06
C LYS A 57 7.44 14.61 20.88
N LEU A 58 6.28 14.79 20.25
CA LEU A 58 5.06 15.27 20.92
C LEU A 58 4.25 14.12 21.57
N TYR A 59 4.95 13.09 22.03
CA TYR A 59 4.38 11.90 22.68
C TYR A 59 5.39 11.36 23.69
N SER A 60 4.88 10.67 24.72
CA SER A 60 5.72 10.13 25.79
C SER A 60 6.44 8.85 25.36
N SER A 61 7.51 8.51 26.08
CA SER A 61 8.19 7.21 25.94
C SER A 61 7.23 6.04 26.19
N ALA A 62 6.31 6.18 27.15
CA ALA A 62 5.29 5.15 27.43
C ALA A 62 4.40 4.87 26.22
N ILE A 63 3.93 5.91 25.51
CA ILE A 63 3.13 5.74 24.28
C ILE A 63 4.00 5.14 23.17
N TYR A 64 5.24 5.61 23.04
CA TYR A 64 6.17 5.09 22.03
C TYR A 64 6.41 3.58 22.17
N GLU A 65 6.54 3.07 23.40
CA GLU A 65 6.77 1.64 23.61
C GLU A 65 5.50 0.79 23.53
N SER A 66 4.35 1.32 23.97
CA SER A 66 3.11 0.54 24.04
C SER A 66 2.24 0.60 22.78
N ALA A 67 2.23 1.72 22.06
CA ALA A 67 1.28 1.95 20.97
C ALA A 67 1.89 1.88 19.57
N PHE A 68 3.22 2.05 19.42
CA PHE A 68 3.86 2.07 18.11
C PHE A 68 4.31 0.65 17.74
N GLU A 69 3.90 0.18 16.57
CA GLU A 69 4.48 -1.03 15.98
C GLU A 69 5.95 -0.79 15.60
N ASP A 70 6.81 -1.80 15.70
CA ASP A 70 8.23 -1.65 15.37
C ASP A 70 8.43 -1.23 13.89
N PHE A 71 7.67 -1.87 13.00
CA PHE A 71 7.70 -1.65 11.55
C PHE A 71 6.28 -1.51 10.99
N SER A 72 6.14 -0.69 9.95
CA SER A 72 4.86 -0.56 9.25
C SER A 72 4.57 -1.81 8.43
N LYS A 73 3.32 -2.31 8.49
CA LYS A 73 2.89 -3.47 7.70
C LYS A 73 3.06 -3.22 6.19
N PRO A 74 3.49 -4.23 5.41
CA PRO A 74 3.60 -4.14 3.96
C PRO A 74 2.29 -3.69 3.29
N GLU A 75 2.39 -2.86 2.26
CA GLU A 75 1.24 -2.28 1.56
C GLU A 75 0.37 -3.35 0.88
N ILE A 76 0.99 -4.43 0.40
CA ILE A 76 0.32 -5.57 -0.24
C ILE A 76 -0.69 -6.27 0.69
N LEU A 77 -0.54 -6.14 2.00
CA LEU A 77 -1.46 -6.70 3.01
C LEU A 77 -2.55 -5.70 3.43
N ARG A 78 -2.37 -4.41 3.12
CA ARG A 78 -3.23 -3.31 3.61
C ARG A 78 -4.07 -2.65 2.52
N MET A 79 -3.97 -3.11 1.27
CA MET A 79 -4.65 -2.50 0.13
C MET A 79 -5.28 -3.55 -0.79
N PRO A 80 -6.34 -3.19 -1.53
CA PRO A 80 -6.89 -4.04 -2.58
C PRO A 80 -5.83 -4.35 -3.65
N ILE A 81 -5.70 -5.62 -4.00
CA ILE A 81 -4.64 -6.12 -4.89
C ILE A 81 -5.12 -6.38 -6.33
N GLU A 82 -6.33 -5.99 -6.71
CA GLU A 82 -6.89 -6.33 -8.03
C GLU A 82 -6.12 -5.68 -9.17
N ASN A 83 -5.61 -4.47 -8.95
CA ASN A 83 -4.69 -3.81 -9.88
C ASN A 83 -3.39 -4.59 -10.07
N VAL A 84 -2.82 -5.10 -8.96
CA VAL A 84 -1.59 -5.89 -8.99
C VAL A 84 -1.84 -7.20 -9.74
N VAL A 85 -2.93 -7.89 -9.44
CA VAL A 85 -3.34 -9.13 -10.11
C VAL A 85 -3.57 -8.91 -11.61
N LEU A 86 -4.27 -7.84 -11.99
CA LEU A 86 -4.51 -7.50 -13.40
C LEU A 86 -3.19 -7.22 -14.13
N LEU A 87 -2.29 -6.44 -13.52
CA LEU A 87 -0.98 -6.15 -14.08
C LEU A 87 -0.15 -7.43 -14.27
N MET A 88 -0.06 -8.29 -13.25
CA MET A 88 0.66 -9.56 -13.35
C MET A 88 0.10 -10.47 -14.44
N LYS A 89 -1.23 -10.57 -14.56
CA LYS A 89 -1.87 -11.34 -15.64
C LYS A 89 -1.58 -10.72 -17.01
N SER A 90 -1.48 -9.38 -17.12
CA SER A 90 -1.11 -8.70 -18.38
C SER A 90 0.35 -8.98 -18.79
N MET A 91 1.22 -9.26 -17.83
CA MET A 91 2.60 -9.70 -18.03
C MET A 91 2.73 -11.22 -18.28
N ASN A 92 1.62 -11.92 -18.51
CA ASN A 92 1.54 -13.38 -18.70
C ASN A 92 2.00 -14.21 -17.50
N ILE A 93 1.94 -13.66 -16.28
CA ILE A 93 2.16 -14.44 -15.06
C ILE A 93 0.86 -15.18 -14.71
N HIS A 94 0.78 -16.45 -15.11
CA HIS A 94 -0.43 -17.25 -14.93
C HIS A 94 -0.64 -17.69 -13.48
N ASN A 95 0.42 -18.20 -12.84
CA ASN A 95 0.38 -18.71 -11.48
C ASN A 95 0.88 -17.65 -10.49
N ILE A 96 -0.03 -16.80 -10.03
CA ILE A 96 0.27 -15.74 -9.07
C ILE A 96 0.60 -16.32 -7.69
N MET A 97 0.02 -17.47 -7.31
CA MET A 97 0.30 -18.11 -6.02
C MET A 97 1.77 -18.52 -5.86
N ASN A 98 2.41 -18.91 -6.97
CA ASN A 98 3.82 -19.32 -6.96
C ASN A 98 4.77 -18.16 -7.30
N PHE A 99 4.26 -16.94 -7.44
CA PHE A 99 5.10 -15.78 -7.67
C PHE A 99 5.93 -15.48 -6.41
N PRO A 100 7.24 -15.20 -6.54
CA PRO A 100 8.13 -15.01 -5.39
C PRO A 100 7.95 -13.62 -4.76
N PHE A 101 6.83 -13.41 -4.07
CA PHE A 101 6.59 -12.18 -3.32
C PHE A 101 7.52 -12.07 -2.11
N PRO A 102 8.08 -10.88 -1.80
CA PRO A 102 8.78 -10.65 -0.53
C PRO A 102 7.88 -10.90 0.69
N THR A 103 6.59 -10.59 0.53
CA THR A 103 5.54 -10.93 1.49
C THR A 103 4.33 -11.40 0.70
N LEU A 104 3.95 -12.65 0.89
CA LEU A 104 2.83 -13.26 0.16
C LEU A 104 1.51 -12.62 0.64
N PRO A 105 0.62 -12.18 -0.29
CA PRO A 105 -0.72 -11.75 0.08
C PRO A 105 -1.59 -12.93 0.50
N ASP A 106 -2.63 -12.63 1.28
CA ASP A 106 -3.58 -13.65 1.74
C ASP A 106 -4.30 -14.32 0.56
N LYS A 107 -4.48 -15.65 0.65
CA LYS A 107 -5.18 -16.44 -0.37
C LYS A 107 -6.59 -15.94 -0.63
N GLU A 108 -7.27 -15.48 0.42
CA GLU A 108 -8.62 -14.92 0.32
C GLU A 108 -8.63 -13.63 -0.51
N SER A 109 -7.69 -12.71 -0.25
CA SER A 109 -7.53 -11.47 -1.01
C SER A 109 -7.24 -11.73 -2.48
N LEU A 110 -6.37 -12.70 -2.79
CA LEU A 110 -6.12 -13.14 -4.17
C LEU A 110 -7.38 -13.73 -4.84
N GLY A 111 -8.12 -14.57 -4.11
CA GLY A 111 -9.39 -15.13 -4.58
C GLY A 111 -10.42 -14.06 -4.90
N LYS A 112 -10.61 -13.09 -3.99
CA LYS A 112 -11.49 -11.92 -4.19
C LYS A 112 -11.09 -11.12 -5.44
N ALA A 113 -9.79 -10.87 -5.61
CA ALA A 113 -9.26 -10.12 -6.75
C ALA A 113 -9.52 -10.83 -8.10
N ILE A 114 -9.20 -12.13 -8.19
CA ILE A 114 -9.44 -12.93 -9.39
C ILE A 114 -10.93 -12.98 -9.71
N LYS A 115 -11.77 -13.21 -8.69
CA LYS A 115 -13.24 -13.25 -8.83
C LYS A 115 -13.77 -11.91 -9.35
N LEU A 116 -13.31 -10.78 -8.81
CA LEU A 116 -13.69 -9.45 -9.32
C LEU A 116 -13.29 -9.25 -10.78
N LEU A 117 -12.05 -9.58 -11.14
CA LEU A 117 -11.57 -9.40 -12.50
C LEU A 117 -12.31 -10.29 -13.52
N LYS A 118 -12.74 -11.49 -13.11
CA LYS A 118 -13.66 -12.34 -13.89
C LYS A 118 -15.02 -11.67 -14.09
N TYR A 119 -15.63 -11.13 -13.03
CA TYR A 119 -16.89 -10.38 -13.14
C TYR A 119 -16.77 -9.14 -14.03
N LEU A 120 -15.62 -8.48 -14.02
CA LEU A 120 -15.36 -7.34 -14.90
C LEU A 120 -15.13 -7.77 -16.36
N GLY A 121 -14.97 -9.06 -16.65
CA GLY A 121 -14.61 -9.55 -18.00
C GLY A 121 -13.14 -9.28 -18.35
N ALA A 122 -12.32 -8.91 -17.37
CA ALA A 122 -10.88 -8.70 -17.55
C ALA A 122 -10.12 -10.03 -17.60
N LEU A 123 -10.65 -11.07 -16.95
CA LEU A 123 -10.11 -12.43 -16.97
C LEU A 123 -11.16 -13.45 -17.43
N GLU A 124 -10.72 -14.44 -18.19
CA GLU A 124 -11.50 -15.62 -18.59
C GLU A 124 -10.59 -16.85 -18.47
N ASN A 125 -11.07 -17.92 -17.82
CA ASN A 125 -10.28 -19.15 -17.61
C ASN A 125 -8.85 -18.88 -17.09
N GLU A 126 -8.71 -17.96 -16.12
CA GLU A 126 -7.43 -17.51 -15.53
C GLU A 126 -6.46 -16.79 -16.48
N LYS A 127 -6.90 -16.48 -17.71
CA LYS A 127 -6.14 -15.73 -18.72
C LYS A 127 -6.70 -14.33 -18.88
N ILE A 128 -5.84 -13.39 -19.25
CA ILE A 128 -6.25 -12.02 -19.52
C ILE A 128 -6.98 -11.92 -20.86
N THR A 129 -8.12 -11.22 -20.87
CA THR A 129 -8.91 -10.98 -22.08
C THR A 129 -8.37 -9.75 -22.84
N PRO A 130 -8.77 -9.53 -24.10
CA PRO A 130 -8.46 -8.27 -24.80
C PRO A 130 -8.96 -7.03 -24.04
N LEU A 131 -10.11 -7.13 -23.37
CA LEU A 131 -10.63 -6.09 -22.49
C LEU A 131 -9.70 -5.87 -21.29
N GLY A 132 -9.29 -6.94 -20.60
CA GLY A 132 -8.35 -6.87 -19.48
C GLY A 132 -7.02 -6.22 -19.86
N LYS A 133 -6.49 -6.53 -21.05
CA LYS A 133 -5.28 -5.88 -21.59
C LYS A 133 -5.45 -4.39 -21.81
N LYS A 134 -6.62 -3.93 -22.28
CA LYS A 134 -6.92 -2.50 -22.39
C LYS A 134 -7.04 -1.87 -21.01
N MET A 135 -7.72 -2.55 -20.07
CA MET A 135 -7.88 -2.07 -18.69
C MET A 135 -6.54 -1.88 -17.97
N SER A 136 -5.55 -2.76 -18.20
CA SER A 136 -4.23 -2.67 -17.57
C SER A 136 -3.40 -1.48 -18.05
N LEU A 137 -3.77 -0.82 -19.15
CA LEU A 137 -3.10 0.39 -19.63
C LEU A 137 -3.52 1.65 -18.83
N PHE A 138 -4.66 1.59 -18.13
CA PHE A 138 -5.13 2.72 -17.33
C PHE A 138 -4.50 2.69 -15.92
N PRO A 139 -3.99 3.82 -15.41
CA PRO A 139 -3.48 3.92 -14.04
C PRO A 139 -4.62 4.07 -13.01
N LEU A 140 -5.68 3.26 -13.15
CA LEU A 140 -6.92 3.36 -12.38
C LEU A 140 -7.30 1.99 -11.80
N ASN A 141 -8.21 1.97 -10.81
CA ASN A 141 -8.81 0.73 -10.32
C ASN A 141 -9.58 0.04 -11.46
N PRO A 142 -9.62 -1.32 -11.54
CA PRO A 142 -10.16 -2.01 -12.71
C PRO A 142 -11.65 -1.71 -12.92
N ARG A 143 -12.39 -1.39 -11.85
CA ARG A 143 -13.79 -0.95 -11.95
C ARG A 143 -13.92 0.34 -12.76
N PHE A 144 -13.07 1.33 -12.48
CA PHE A 144 -13.06 2.61 -13.20
C PHE A 144 -12.53 2.47 -14.62
N SER A 145 -11.48 1.66 -14.82
CA SER A 145 -10.95 1.37 -16.16
C SER A 145 -12.03 0.73 -17.05
N LYS A 146 -12.84 -0.19 -16.52
CA LYS A 146 -13.96 -0.78 -17.26
C LYS A 146 -15.01 0.27 -17.61
N MET A 147 -15.35 1.15 -16.66
CA MET A 147 -16.35 2.20 -16.88
C MET A 147 -15.94 3.13 -18.03
N LEU A 148 -14.67 3.53 -18.09
CA LEU A 148 -14.12 4.38 -19.16
C LEU A 148 -14.00 3.67 -20.51
N LEU A 149 -13.89 2.34 -20.52
CA LEU A 149 -13.84 1.58 -21.77
C LEU A 149 -15.23 1.29 -22.36
N LEU A 150 -16.28 1.48 -21.56
CA LEU A 150 -17.67 1.34 -21.98
C LEU A 150 -18.33 2.68 -22.36
N SER A 151 -17.74 3.81 -21.93
CA SER A 151 -18.12 5.15 -22.36
C SER A 151 -17.61 5.45 -23.76
#